data_AF-A0A1K2IR17-F1
#
_entry.id   AF-A0A1K2IR17-F1
#
_cell.length_a   1.000
_cell.length_b   1.000
_cell.length_c   1.000
_cell.angle_alpha   90.00
_cell.angle_beta   90.00
_cell.angle_gamma   90.00
#
_symmetry.space_group_name_H-M   'P 1'
#
loop_
_entity.id
_entity.type
_entity.pdbx_description
1 polymer ?
#
loop_
_entity_poly.entity_id
_entity_poly.type
_entity_poly.pdbx_seq_one_letter_code
_entity_poly.pdbx_strand_id
1 'polypeptide(L)'
;MPEVTYNILDYNVTISEKSFQDLIKEIDSKKLDINDVQLSKEQLKTFLSVLFVYGMHYDTVDKEKRTSLLKAIAEEKLPLFQIPKKFCLHLLNNLDAPAQVEFTELHGMRHNLSNPLSNERILDFVEMELMDVSESFRKWEYGRFVSENISEYFFKNIQWDRIQKALEGKPKKAKKYLEVLEKQIDKSGDNLSAHEKLFLQLITQVKLYPEKVNMADYLAISTIFQKKIFNLSLNIDKLEKTLGNAVKESKFKGKDKGGQSL
;
A
#
# COMPACT_ATOMS: atom_id res chain seq x y z
N MET A 1 -5.52 13.90 -30.60
CA MET A 1 -4.65 13.02 -29.78
C MET A 1 -5.37 11.70 -29.64
N PRO A 2 -4.75 10.55 -29.93
CA PRO A 2 -5.37 9.27 -29.62
C PRO A 2 -5.60 9.20 -28.10
N GLU A 3 -6.80 8.77 -27.71
CA GLU A 3 -7.12 8.47 -26.31
C GLU A 3 -6.17 7.36 -25.86
N VAL A 4 -5.25 7.66 -24.95
CA VAL A 4 -4.44 6.61 -24.34
C VAL A 4 -5.35 5.84 -23.39
N THR A 5 -5.79 4.66 -23.84
CA THR A 5 -6.60 3.76 -23.04
C THR A 5 -5.67 2.92 -22.20
N TYR A 6 -5.57 3.21 -20.90
CA TYR A 6 -4.79 2.41 -19.97
C TYR A 6 -5.63 1.22 -19.52
N ASN A 7 -5.06 0.02 -19.64
CA ASN A 7 -5.66 -1.17 -19.04
C ASN A 7 -5.49 -1.07 -17.52
N ILE A 8 -6.62 -1.04 -16.81
CA ILE A 8 -6.63 -1.12 -15.35
C ILE A 8 -5.93 -2.41 -14.94
N LEU A 9 -5.06 -2.32 -13.93
CA LEU A 9 -4.32 -3.47 -13.40
C LEU A 9 -5.27 -4.61 -12.99
N ASP A 10 -4.98 -5.82 -13.45
CA ASP A 10 -5.67 -7.01 -13.00
C ASP A 10 -5.11 -7.49 -11.65
N TYR A 11 -5.93 -7.36 -10.61
CA TYR A 11 -5.62 -7.82 -9.26
C TYR A 11 -6.08 -9.25 -8.98
N ASN A 12 -6.73 -9.93 -9.93
CA ASN A 12 -7.24 -11.30 -9.73
C ASN A 12 -6.13 -12.36 -9.87
N VAL A 13 -5.03 -12.03 -10.54
CA VAL A 13 -3.88 -12.92 -10.66
C VAL A 13 -3.19 -13.05 -9.30
N THR A 14 -3.07 -14.27 -8.81
CA THR A 14 -2.42 -14.56 -7.52
C THR A 14 -0.98 -14.04 -7.49
N ILE A 15 -0.62 -13.41 -6.39
CA ILE A 15 0.74 -12.95 -6.09
C ILE A 15 1.37 -13.84 -5.03
N SER A 16 2.71 -13.90 -5.03
CA SER A 16 3.45 -14.62 -4.00
C SER A 16 3.38 -13.89 -2.67
N GLU A 17 3.14 -14.61 -1.58
CA GLU A 17 3.26 -14.08 -0.21
C GLU A 17 4.67 -14.30 0.37
N LYS A 18 5.63 -14.79 -0.43
CA LYS A 18 7.01 -15.02 0.02
C LYS A 18 7.74 -13.71 0.28
N SER A 19 8.31 -13.59 1.47
CA SER A 19 9.15 -12.45 1.83
C SER A 19 10.54 -12.55 1.19
N PHE A 20 11.28 -11.43 1.18
CA PHE A 20 12.69 -11.44 0.78
C PHE A 20 13.54 -12.31 1.72
N GLN A 21 13.18 -12.39 3.01
CA GLN A 21 13.87 -13.28 3.94
C GLN A 21 13.66 -14.75 3.60
N ASP A 22 12.47 -15.12 3.12
CA ASP A 22 12.20 -16.50 2.69
C ASP A 22 13.02 -16.84 1.44
N LEU A 23 13.16 -15.89 0.52
CA LEU A 23 14.08 -16.02 -0.62
C LEU A 23 15.52 -16.31 -0.17
N ILE A 24 16.05 -15.52 0.78
CA ILE A 24 17.41 -15.74 1.29
C ILE A 24 17.54 -17.11 1.95
N LYS A 25 16.58 -17.50 2.80
CA LYS A 25 16.57 -18.83 3.44
C LYS A 25 16.53 -19.97 2.41
N GLU A 26 15.76 -19.83 1.33
CA GLU A 26 15.71 -20.82 0.26
C GLU A 26 17.05 -20.98 -0.45
N ILE A 27 17.74 -19.87 -0.74
CA ILE A 27 19.07 -19.85 -1.37
C ILE A 27 20.10 -20.50 -0.45
N ASP A 28 20.11 -20.11 0.82
CA ASP A 28 21.01 -20.67 1.84
C ASP A 28 20.79 -22.18 2.02
N SER A 29 19.52 -22.63 2.06
CA SER A 29 19.18 -24.04 2.20
C SER A 29 19.68 -24.89 1.03
N LYS A 30 19.76 -24.30 -0.16
CA LYS A 30 20.29 -24.93 -1.38
C LYS A 30 21.81 -24.75 -1.52
N LYS A 31 22.47 -24.06 -0.58
CA LYS A 31 23.90 -23.74 -0.60
C LYS A 31 24.33 -23.02 -1.89
N LEU A 32 23.46 -22.18 -2.43
CA LEU A 32 23.77 -21.34 -3.59
C LEU A 32 24.52 -20.08 -3.14
N ASP A 33 25.37 -19.52 -4.01
CA ASP A 33 26.08 -18.28 -3.71
C ASP A 33 25.14 -17.08 -3.85
N ILE A 34 24.82 -16.43 -2.73
CA ILE A 34 23.97 -15.24 -2.65
C ILE A 34 24.51 -14.03 -3.45
N ASN A 35 25.82 -14.00 -3.71
CA ASN A 35 26.44 -12.93 -4.49
C ASN A 35 26.27 -13.11 -6.00
N ASP A 36 25.92 -14.32 -6.43
CA ASP A 36 25.83 -14.68 -7.85
C ASP A 36 24.85 -15.86 -8.04
N VAL A 37 23.56 -15.54 -8.05
CA VAL A 37 22.48 -16.53 -8.11
C VAL A 37 21.50 -16.27 -9.23
N GLN A 38 21.11 -17.31 -9.97
CA GLN A 38 19.97 -17.24 -10.88
C GLN A 38 18.68 -17.52 -10.11
N LEU A 39 17.72 -16.60 -10.20
CA LEU A 39 16.46 -16.64 -9.47
C LEU A 39 15.37 -17.32 -10.31
N SER A 40 14.46 -18.04 -9.66
CA SER A 40 13.19 -18.41 -10.31
C SER A 40 12.34 -17.16 -10.58
N LYS A 41 11.34 -17.26 -11.46
CA LYS A 41 10.43 -16.13 -11.74
C LYS A 41 9.81 -15.54 -10.48
N GLU A 42 9.35 -16.37 -9.55
CA GLU A 42 8.76 -15.90 -8.29
C GLU A 42 9.79 -15.19 -7.42
N GLN A 43 11.00 -15.76 -7.31
CA GLN A 43 12.10 -15.19 -6.53
C GLN A 43 12.54 -13.84 -7.10
N LEU A 44 12.61 -13.71 -8.44
CA LEU A 44 12.90 -12.44 -9.11
C LEU A 44 11.80 -11.40 -8.84
N LYS A 45 10.52 -11.77 -8.87
CA LYS A 45 9.42 -10.86 -8.53
C LYS A 45 9.51 -10.37 -7.09
N THR A 46 9.78 -11.26 -6.14
CA THR A 46 10.02 -10.88 -4.73
C THR A 46 11.20 -9.91 -4.62
N PHE A 47 12.29 -10.16 -5.33
CA PHE A 47 13.46 -9.28 -5.32
C PHE A 47 13.16 -7.89 -5.90
N LEU A 48 12.51 -7.84 -7.07
CA LEU A 48 12.06 -6.60 -7.72
C LEU A 48 11.13 -5.80 -6.81
N SER A 49 10.23 -6.44 -6.08
CA SER A 49 9.31 -5.75 -5.17
C SER A 49 10.04 -4.97 -4.06
N VAL A 50 11.16 -5.49 -3.54
CA VAL A 50 11.98 -4.78 -2.54
C VAL A 50 12.62 -3.55 -3.15
N LEU A 51 13.18 -3.68 -4.36
CA LEU A 51 13.85 -2.59 -5.05
C LEU A 51 12.87 -1.53 -5.54
N PHE A 52 11.66 -1.92 -5.93
CA PHE A 52 10.55 -1.01 -6.22
C PHE A 52 10.22 -0.13 -5.02
N VAL A 53 9.97 -0.73 -3.84
CA VAL A 53 9.70 0.05 -2.63
C VAL A 53 10.89 0.94 -2.26
N TYR A 54 12.12 0.44 -2.43
CA TYR A 54 13.31 1.26 -2.21
C TYR A 54 13.36 2.46 -3.16
N GLY A 55 13.12 2.26 -4.46
CA GLY A 55 13.08 3.31 -5.48
C GLY A 55 12.03 4.38 -5.18
N MET A 56 10.82 3.98 -4.78
CA MET A 56 9.73 4.89 -4.37
C MET A 56 10.10 5.87 -3.25
N HIS A 57 11.12 5.55 -2.46
CA HIS A 57 11.50 6.30 -1.27
C HIS A 57 12.97 6.74 -1.25
N TYR A 58 13.74 6.45 -2.31
CA TYR A 58 15.18 6.65 -2.37
C TYR A 58 15.59 8.12 -2.11
N ASP A 59 14.86 9.06 -2.71
CA ASP A 59 15.10 10.50 -2.56
C ASP A 59 14.35 11.13 -1.38
N THR A 60 13.55 10.35 -0.65
CA THR A 60 12.84 10.83 0.54
C THR A 60 13.66 10.70 1.83
N VAL A 61 14.80 10.01 1.76
CA VAL A 61 15.71 9.79 2.89
C VAL A 61 17.11 10.32 2.58
N ASP A 62 17.77 10.86 3.61
CA ASP A 62 19.16 11.31 3.52
C ASP A 62 20.06 10.18 3.03
N LYS A 63 21.12 10.52 2.27
CA LYS A 63 22.05 9.55 1.68
C LYS A 63 22.58 8.52 2.69
N GLU A 64 22.90 8.97 3.89
CA GLU A 64 23.41 8.15 5.00
C GLU A 64 22.40 7.11 5.51
N LYS A 65 21.10 7.35 5.32
CA LYS A 65 20.02 6.47 5.79
C LYS A 65 19.55 5.49 4.73
N ARG A 66 20.01 5.61 3.48
CA ARG A 66 19.56 4.77 2.35
C ARG A 66 19.82 3.27 2.55
N THR A 67 21.01 2.91 3.04
CA THR A 67 21.32 1.50 3.37
C THR A 67 20.39 0.96 4.47
N SER A 68 20.10 1.79 5.48
CA SER A 68 19.19 1.42 6.56
C SER A 68 17.75 1.27 6.07
N LEU A 69 17.33 2.10 5.11
CA LEU A 69 16.03 1.98 4.45
C LEU A 69 15.91 0.65 3.71
N LEU A 70 16.85 0.33 2.82
CA LEU A 70 16.83 -0.93 2.08
C LEU A 70 16.75 -2.13 3.03
N LYS A 71 17.56 -2.10 4.09
CA LYS A 71 17.53 -3.13 5.14
C LYS A 71 16.17 -3.21 5.84
N ALA A 72 15.57 -2.08 6.20
CA ALA A 72 14.25 -2.05 6.84
C ALA A 72 13.13 -2.61 5.95
N ILE A 73 13.19 -2.36 4.64
CA ILE A 73 12.25 -2.92 3.65
C ILE A 73 12.46 -4.43 3.53
N ALA A 74 13.71 -4.87 3.34
CA ALA A 74 14.07 -6.27 3.17
C ALA A 74 13.73 -7.12 4.40
N GLU A 75 13.92 -6.55 5.60
CA GLU A 75 13.61 -7.19 6.89
C GLU A 75 12.18 -6.97 7.37
N GLU A 76 11.35 -6.27 6.58
CA GLU A 76 9.91 -6.09 6.85
C GLU A 76 9.61 -5.40 8.19
N LYS A 77 10.53 -4.54 8.64
CA LYS A 77 10.46 -3.89 9.96
C LYS A 77 9.28 -2.93 10.14
N LEU A 78 8.74 -2.43 9.03
CA LEU A 78 7.64 -1.48 9.02
C LEU A 78 6.48 -2.05 8.19
N PRO A 79 5.34 -2.38 8.81
CA PRO A 79 4.27 -3.16 8.17
C PRO A 79 3.70 -2.52 6.91
N LEU A 80 3.59 -1.18 6.86
CA LEU A 80 2.94 -0.54 5.71
C LEU A 80 3.76 -0.64 4.41
N PHE A 81 5.06 -0.97 4.46
CA PHE A 81 5.83 -1.25 3.25
C PHE A 81 5.39 -2.52 2.51
N GLN A 82 4.57 -3.38 3.13
CA GLN A 82 4.00 -4.53 2.45
C GLN A 82 3.00 -4.13 1.35
N ILE A 83 2.33 -2.99 1.50
CA ILE A 83 1.37 -2.50 0.50
C ILE A 83 2.05 -2.21 -0.84
N PRO A 84 3.10 -1.36 -0.94
CA PRO A 84 3.78 -1.14 -2.21
C PRO A 84 4.50 -2.39 -2.73
N LYS A 85 4.96 -3.31 -1.87
CA LYS A 85 5.48 -4.61 -2.33
C LYS A 85 4.40 -5.42 -3.06
N LYS A 86 3.22 -5.59 -2.45
CA LYS A 86 2.08 -6.30 -3.07
C LYS A 86 1.63 -5.63 -4.36
N PHE A 87 1.58 -4.30 -4.37
CA PHE A 87 1.27 -3.54 -5.57
C PHE A 87 2.25 -3.86 -6.70
N CYS A 88 3.55 -3.86 -6.44
CA CYS A 88 4.58 -4.23 -7.41
C CYS A 88 4.38 -5.63 -7.98
N LEU A 89 4.04 -6.61 -7.14
CA LEU A 89 3.77 -7.97 -7.61
C LEU A 89 2.59 -8.02 -8.60
N HIS A 90 1.56 -7.21 -8.40
CA HIS A 90 0.48 -7.04 -9.38
C HIS A 90 0.96 -6.35 -10.65
N LEU A 91 1.81 -5.31 -10.56
CA LEU A 91 2.41 -4.69 -11.76
C LEU A 91 3.17 -5.71 -12.60
N LEU A 92 3.96 -6.57 -11.95
CA LEU A 92 4.74 -7.63 -12.59
C LEU A 92 3.88 -8.76 -13.19
N ASN A 93 2.58 -8.80 -12.89
CA ASN A 93 1.60 -9.67 -13.55
C ASN A 93 0.92 -8.99 -14.75
N ASN A 94 1.09 -7.67 -14.89
CA ASN A 94 0.42 -6.82 -15.87
C ASN A 94 1.41 -6.09 -16.80
N LEU A 95 2.63 -6.63 -16.94
CA LEU A 95 3.65 -6.08 -17.84
C LEU A 95 3.13 -6.10 -19.28
N ASP A 96 3.42 -5.04 -20.03
CA ASP A 96 3.17 -5.01 -21.46
C ASP A 96 4.20 -5.89 -22.20
N ALA A 97 4.01 -6.07 -23.51
CA ALA A 97 4.85 -6.98 -24.28
C ALA A 97 6.35 -6.60 -24.23
N PRO A 98 6.76 -5.32 -24.39
CA PRO A 98 8.15 -4.91 -24.20
C PRO A 98 8.69 -5.22 -22.80
N ALA A 99 8.01 -4.81 -21.73
CA ALA A 99 8.48 -5.04 -20.37
C ALA A 99 8.53 -6.54 -20.03
N GLN A 100 7.66 -7.35 -20.61
CA GLN A 100 7.65 -8.80 -20.42
C GLN A 100 8.87 -9.49 -21.07
N VAL A 101 9.38 -8.95 -22.19
CA VAL A 101 10.64 -9.42 -22.80
C VAL A 101 11.80 -9.10 -21.87
N GLU A 102 11.91 -7.86 -21.39
CA GLU A 102 12.97 -7.44 -20.47
C GLU A 102 12.97 -8.26 -19.17
N PHE A 103 11.79 -8.48 -18.58
CA PHE A 103 11.64 -9.37 -17.41
C PHE A 103 12.15 -10.79 -17.68
N THR A 104 11.92 -11.31 -18.88
CA THR A 104 12.38 -12.66 -19.27
C THR A 104 13.91 -12.71 -19.39
N GLU A 105 14.53 -11.64 -19.88
CA GLU A 105 15.98 -11.52 -19.93
C GLU A 105 16.59 -11.42 -18.52
N LEU A 106 16.01 -10.59 -17.64
CA LEU A 106 16.42 -10.51 -16.23
C LEU A 106 16.33 -11.86 -15.51
N HIS A 107 15.31 -12.67 -15.80
CA HIS A 107 15.19 -14.03 -15.26
C HIS A 107 16.28 -14.99 -15.77
N GLY A 108 16.83 -14.74 -16.96
CA GLY A 108 17.98 -15.48 -17.49
C GLY A 108 19.32 -15.10 -16.86
N MET A 109 19.37 -13.98 -16.13
CA MET A 109 20.59 -13.44 -15.53
C MET A 109 20.86 -13.96 -14.12
N ARG A 110 22.10 -13.77 -13.67
CA ARG A 110 22.52 -14.00 -12.29
C ARG A 110 22.59 -12.67 -11.56
N HIS A 111 22.25 -12.70 -10.27
CA HIS A 111 22.02 -11.51 -9.46
C HIS A 111 22.80 -11.57 -8.16
N ASN A 112 23.22 -10.40 -7.68
CA ASN A 112 23.84 -10.23 -6.38
C ASN A 112 22.79 -9.79 -5.35
N LEU A 113 22.37 -10.72 -4.49
CA LEU A 113 21.40 -10.42 -3.44
C LEU A 113 22.03 -9.88 -2.14
N SER A 114 23.35 -10.06 -1.95
CA SER A 114 24.05 -9.50 -0.78
C SER A 114 24.28 -8.00 -0.94
N ASN A 115 24.42 -7.54 -2.20
CA ASN A 115 24.44 -6.14 -2.58
C ASN A 115 23.37 -5.86 -3.65
N PRO A 116 22.08 -5.76 -3.27
CA PRO A 116 20.98 -5.54 -4.21
C PRO A 116 21.17 -4.40 -5.20
N LEU A 117 21.85 -3.34 -4.77
CA LEU A 117 22.03 -2.12 -5.56
C LEU A 117 23.15 -2.23 -6.60
N SER A 118 23.92 -3.32 -6.65
CA SER A 118 24.87 -3.55 -7.75
C SER A 118 24.24 -4.19 -8.99
N ASN A 119 22.95 -4.52 -8.96
CA ASN A 119 22.24 -5.10 -10.10
C ASN A 119 21.68 -3.99 -11.01
N GLU A 120 22.56 -3.30 -11.75
CA GLU A 120 22.20 -2.12 -12.55
C GLU A 120 20.98 -2.35 -13.47
N ARG A 121 20.98 -3.44 -14.24
CA ARG A 121 19.86 -3.75 -15.16
C ARG A 121 18.52 -3.98 -14.45
N ILE A 122 18.55 -4.49 -13.22
CA ILE A 122 17.34 -4.62 -12.39
C ILE A 122 16.87 -3.24 -11.93
N LEU A 123 17.79 -2.36 -11.53
CA LEU A 123 17.44 -1.01 -11.12
C LEU A 123 16.83 -0.22 -12.28
N ASP A 124 17.42 -0.33 -13.47
CA ASP A 124 16.91 0.28 -14.70
C ASP A 124 15.50 -0.22 -15.01
N PHE A 125 15.26 -1.54 -14.92
CA PHE A 125 13.91 -2.10 -15.13
C PHE A 125 12.90 -1.57 -14.11
N VAL A 126 13.27 -1.47 -12.83
CA VAL A 126 12.38 -0.90 -11.81
C VAL A 126 12.04 0.54 -12.14
N GLU A 127 13.04 1.36 -12.49
CA GLU A 127 12.85 2.78 -12.81
C GLU A 127 11.99 2.97 -14.06
N MET A 128 12.29 2.24 -15.13
CA MET A 128 11.67 2.43 -16.44
C MET A 128 10.29 1.79 -16.53
N GLU A 129 10.11 0.59 -15.99
CA GLU A 129 8.91 -0.22 -16.23
C GLU A 129 7.91 -0.21 -15.08
N LEU A 130 8.36 0.08 -13.84
CA LEU A 130 7.51 -0.05 -12.65
C LEU A 130 7.19 1.28 -11.95
N MET A 131 8.06 2.30 -12.03
CA MET A 131 7.90 3.52 -11.22
C MET A 131 6.83 4.50 -11.74
N ASP A 132 6.48 4.44 -13.03
CA ASP A 132 5.49 5.34 -13.64
C ASP A 132 4.16 5.34 -12.87
N VAL A 133 3.68 4.16 -12.45
CA VAL A 133 2.41 4.01 -11.72
C VAL A 133 2.39 4.59 -10.31
N SER A 134 3.55 4.94 -9.76
CA SER A 134 3.68 5.65 -8.49
C SER A 134 4.00 7.14 -8.63
N GLU A 135 4.48 7.59 -9.80
CA GLU A 135 5.01 8.94 -9.99
C GLU A 135 4.27 9.79 -11.02
N SER A 136 3.46 9.20 -11.90
CA SER A 136 2.82 9.89 -13.02
C SER A 136 1.28 9.96 -12.93
N PHE A 137 0.62 10.10 -14.08
CA PHE A 137 -0.83 10.14 -14.20
C PHE A 137 -1.53 8.85 -13.75
N ARG A 138 -0.83 7.71 -13.57
CA ARG A 138 -1.38 6.46 -13.01
C ARG A 138 -1.30 6.35 -11.50
N LYS A 139 -0.74 7.36 -10.82
CA LYS A 139 -0.61 7.44 -9.36
C LYS A 139 -1.94 7.31 -8.59
N TRP A 140 -3.07 7.54 -9.25
CA TRP A 140 -4.40 7.28 -8.67
C TRP A 140 -4.70 5.77 -8.53
N GLU A 141 -4.19 4.92 -9.42
CA GLU A 141 -4.37 3.46 -9.32
C GLU A 141 -3.65 2.92 -8.09
N TYR A 142 -2.45 3.41 -7.83
CA TYR A 142 -1.73 3.12 -6.59
C TYR A 142 -2.51 3.64 -5.37
N GLY A 143 -3.08 4.84 -5.43
CA GLY A 143 -3.90 5.39 -4.34
C GLY A 143 -5.15 4.56 -4.05
N ARG A 144 -5.80 4.07 -5.11
CA ARG A 144 -6.92 3.12 -5.00
C ARG A 144 -6.47 1.82 -4.36
N PHE A 145 -5.38 1.22 -4.86
CA PHE A 145 -4.82 -0.01 -4.28
C PHE A 145 -4.48 0.16 -2.79
N VAL A 146 -3.83 1.26 -2.42
CA VAL A 146 -3.53 1.60 -1.03
C VAL A 146 -4.84 1.63 -0.22
N SER A 147 -5.87 2.35 -0.67
CA SER A 147 -7.12 2.47 0.10
C SER A 147 -7.86 1.14 0.31
N GLU A 148 -7.74 0.20 -0.64
CA GLU A 148 -8.33 -1.13 -0.54
C GLU A 148 -7.56 -2.00 0.48
N ASN A 149 -6.22 -1.96 0.42
CA ASN A 149 -5.34 -2.82 1.23
C ASN A 149 -5.02 -2.25 2.62
N ILE A 150 -5.15 -0.94 2.83
CA ILE A 150 -4.89 -0.32 4.14
C ILE A 150 -5.92 -0.73 5.20
N SER A 151 -7.04 -1.31 4.76
CA SER A 151 -8.12 -1.75 5.64
C SER A 151 -7.65 -2.75 6.69
N GLU A 152 -6.74 -3.65 6.33
CA GLU A 152 -6.23 -4.68 7.23
C GLU A 152 -5.46 -4.10 8.43
N TYR A 153 -4.97 -2.87 8.29
CA TYR A 153 -4.13 -2.17 9.26
C TYR A 153 -4.94 -1.24 10.17
N PHE A 154 -5.81 -0.39 9.61
CA PHE A 154 -6.51 0.65 10.40
C PHE A 154 -7.95 0.28 10.78
N PHE A 155 -8.54 -0.73 10.13
CA PHE A 155 -9.96 -1.02 10.26
C PHE A 155 -10.25 -2.34 10.97
N LYS A 156 -9.22 -3.13 11.31
CA LYS A 156 -9.35 -4.48 11.84
C LYS A 156 -10.26 -4.58 13.08
N ASN A 157 -10.17 -3.62 13.99
CA ASN A 157 -10.93 -3.63 15.24
C ASN A 157 -12.22 -2.81 15.19
N ILE A 158 -12.65 -2.35 14.02
CA ILE A 158 -13.84 -1.53 13.84
C ILE A 158 -14.90 -2.34 13.09
N GLN A 159 -16.15 -2.34 13.59
CA GLN A 159 -17.28 -3.04 12.98
C GLN A 159 -17.81 -2.30 11.73
N TRP A 160 -16.97 -2.14 10.70
CA TRP A 160 -17.29 -1.40 9.49
C TRP A 160 -18.48 -1.98 8.73
N ASP A 161 -18.60 -3.30 8.63
CA ASP A 161 -19.72 -3.95 7.94
C ASP A 161 -21.07 -3.55 8.53
N ARG A 162 -21.14 -3.38 9.86
CA ARG A 162 -22.37 -2.91 10.55
C ARG A 162 -22.68 -1.46 10.17
N ILE A 163 -21.66 -0.61 10.08
CA ILE A 163 -21.80 0.81 9.72
C ILE A 163 -22.24 0.92 8.25
N GLN A 164 -21.57 0.20 7.34
CA GLN A 164 -21.90 0.16 5.91
C GLN A 164 -23.34 -0.31 5.68
N LYS A 165 -23.74 -1.46 6.23
CA LYS A 165 -25.13 -1.96 6.13
C LYS A 165 -26.16 -0.97 6.65
N ALA A 166 -25.83 -0.24 7.71
CA ALA A 166 -26.77 0.72 8.27
C ALA A 166 -26.91 2.00 7.43
N LEU A 167 -25.88 2.34 6.65
CA LEU A 167 -25.82 3.47 5.72
C LEU A 167 -26.21 3.12 4.27
N GLU A 168 -26.28 1.83 3.94
CA GLU A 168 -26.63 1.32 2.62
C GLU A 168 -27.94 1.93 2.11
N GLY A 169 -27.92 2.40 0.85
CA GLY A 169 -29.04 3.08 0.20
C GLY A 169 -29.42 4.44 0.81
N LYS A 170 -28.62 5.01 1.74
CA LYS A 170 -28.94 6.26 2.47
C LYS A 170 -27.84 7.32 2.31
N PRO A 171 -27.63 7.88 1.10
CA PRO A 171 -26.51 8.78 0.79
C PRO A 171 -26.47 10.04 1.68
N LYS A 172 -27.63 10.63 2.01
CA LYS A 172 -27.70 11.78 2.94
C LYS A 172 -27.22 11.44 4.35
N LYS A 173 -27.50 10.22 4.84
CA LYS A 173 -27.03 9.77 6.16
C LYS A 173 -25.55 9.44 6.14
N ALA A 174 -25.07 8.83 5.06
CA ALA A 174 -23.65 8.53 4.87
C ALA A 174 -22.81 9.81 4.87
N LYS A 175 -23.23 10.84 4.11
CA LYS A 175 -22.59 12.16 4.12
C LYS A 175 -22.56 12.79 5.51
N LYS A 176 -23.70 12.83 6.21
CA LYS A 176 -23.76 13.40 7.57
C LYS A 176 -22.90 12.62 8.56
N TYR A 177 -22.80 11.30 8.40
CA TYR A 177 -21.95 10.47 9.23
C TYR A 177 -20.46 10.77 8.98
N LEU A 178 -20.05 10.88 7.72
CA LEU A 178 -18.69 11.29 7.33
C LEU A 178 -18.33 12.67 7.92
N GLU A 179 -19.19 13.67 7.78
CA GLU A 179 -18.95 15.01 8.35
C GLU A 179 -18.79 14.99 9.88
N VAL A 180 -19.50 14.10 10.58
CA VAL A 180 -19.35 13.93 12.03
C VAL A 180 -18.05 13.21 12.34
N LEU A 181 -17.73 12.15 11.61
CA LEU A 181 -16.50 11.37 11.78
C LEU A 181 -15.25 12.23 11.56
N GLU A 182 -15.23 13.03 10.50
CA GLU A 182 -14.17 13.99 10.19
C GLU A 182 -13.94 14.96 11.36
N LYS A 183 -15.03 15.51 11.92
CA LYS A 183 -14.96 16.39 13.09
C LYS A 183 -14.41 15.68 14.33
N GLN A 184 -14.71 14.38 14.52
CA GLN A 184 -14.15 13.63 15.65
C GLN A 184 -12.67 13.30 15.44
N ILE A 185 -12.25 13.01 14.21
CA ILE A 185 -10.83 12.87 13.86
C ILE A 185 -10.09 14.18 14.14
N ASP A 186 -10.68 15.33 13.77
CA ASP A 186 -10.07 16.64 13.98
C ASP A 186 -9.91 17.00 15.46
N LYS A 187 -10.91 16.64 16.28
CA LYS A 187 -10.96 16.85 17.73
C LYS A 187 -10.15 15.85 18.54
N SER A 188 -9.61 14.81 17.91
CA SER A 188 -8.82 13.80 18.61
C SER A 188 -7.67 14.45 19.39
N GLY A 189 -7.58 14.13 20.69
CA GLY A 189 -6.53 14.63 21.58
C GLY A 189 -5.16 14.01 21.30
N ASP A 190 -5.09 13.06 20.36
CA ASP A 190 -3.89 12.27 20.07
C ASP A 190 -2.78 13.05 19.33
N ASN A 191 -2.93 14.37 19.13
CA ASN A 191 -1.93 15.21 18.46
C ASN A 191 -1.48 14.61 17.11
N LEU A 192 -2.47 14.32 16.24
CA LEU A 192 -2.20 13.89 14.87
C LEU A 192 -1.76 15.08 14.01
N SER A 193 -0.78 14.85 13.14
CA SER A 193 -0.41 15.81 12.11
C SER A 193 -1.54 16.02 11.11
N ALA A 194 -1.53 17.16 10.40
CA ALA A 194 -2.54 17.47 9.39
C ALA A 194 -2.64 16.38 8.29
N HIS A 195 -1.50 15.80 7.89
CA HIS A 195 -1.48 14.73 6.89
C HIS A 195 -2.06 13.41 7.42
N GLU A 196 -1.81 13.07 8.68
CA GLU A 196 -2.41 11.87 9.30
C GLU A 196 -3.92 12.01 9.42
N LYS A 197 -4.42 13.19 9.84
CA LYS A 197 -5.87 13.47 9.89
C LYS A 197 -6.50 13.35 8.50
N LEU A 198 -5.92 14.04 7.51
CA LEU A 198 -6.41 13.99 6.13
C LEU A 198 -6.37 12.57 5.56
N PHE A 199 -5.31 11.80 5.85
CA PHE A 199 -5.21 10.41 5.41
C PHE A 199 -6.35 9.57 5.97
N LEU A 200 -6.61 9.64 7.29
CA LEU A 200 -7.72 8.93 7.93
C LEU A 200 -9.08 9.32 7.35
N GLN A 201 -9.30 10.61 7.08
CA GLN A 201 -10.53 11.11 6.47
C GLN A 201 -10.72 10.54 5.05
N LEU A 202 -9.68 10.56 4.22
CA LEU A 202 -9.75 10.03 2.85
C LEU A 202 -10.00 8.51 2.82
N ILE A 203 -9.26 7.72 3.60
CA ILE A 203 -9.44 6.26 3.60
C ILE A 203 -10.81 5.85 4.17
N THR A 204 -11.37 6.62 5.10
CA THR A 204 -12.73 6.37 5.63
C THR A 204 -13.81 6.78 4.64
N GLN A 205 -13.61 7.87 3.89
CA GLN A 205 -14.48 8.26 2.78
C GLN A 205 -14.54 7.15 1.71
N VAL A 206 -13.39 6.59 1.30
CA VAL A 206 -13.34 5.45 0.38
C VAL A 206 -14.13 4.27 0.91
N LYS A 207 -13.92 3.92 2.18
CA LYS A 207 -14.59 2.76 2.78
C LYS A 207 -16.11 2.94 2.90
N LEU A 208 -16.58 4.16 3.18
CA LEU A 208 -17.99 4.42 3.49
C LEU A 208 -18.81 4.88 2.31
N TYR A 209 -18.19 5.59 1.37
CA TYR A 209 -18.89 6.21 0.26
C TYR A 209 -18.08 6.17 -1.04
N PRO A 210 -17.73 4.96 -1.54
CA PRO A 210 -16.88 4.79 -2.70
C PRO A 210 -17.43 5.49 -3.96
N GLU A 211 -18.75 5.61 -4.11
CA GLU A 211 -19.42 6.31 -5.21
C GLU A 211 -19.11 7.82 -5.31
N LYS A 212 -18.59 8.44 -4.24
CA LYS A 212 -18.21 9.85 -4.23
C LYS A 212 -16.71 10.08 -4.30
N VAL A 213 -15.93 9.01 -4.27
CA VAL A 213 -14.49 9.10 -4.42
C VAL A 213 -14.16 9.30 -5.89
N ASN A 214 -13.34 10.30 -6.15
CA ASN A 214 -12.85 10.61 -7.49
C ASN A 214 -11.33 10.39 -7.58
N MET A 215 -10.78 10.59 -8.78
CA MET A 215 -9.34 10.41 -9.04
C MET A 215 -8.45 11.29 -8.16
N ALA A 216 -8.87 12.53 -7.84
CA ALA A 216 -8.10 13.44 -7.00
C ALA A 216 -8.00 12.95 -5.55
N ASP A 217 -9.04 12.30 -5.03
CA ASP A 217 -9.00 11.68 -3.70
C ASP A 217 -7.95 10.56 -3.67
N TYR A 218 -7.93 9.69 -4.68
CA TYR A 218 -6.91 8.64 -4.78
C TYR A 218 -5.50 9.20 -4.97
N LEU A 219 -5.32 10.26 -5.76
CA LEU A 219 -4.03 10.96 -5.88
C LEU A 219 -3.56 11.55 -4.54
N ALA A 220 -4.48 12.08 -3.74
CA ALA A 220 -4.16 12.57 -2.40
C ALA A 220 -3.75 11.41 -1.47
N ILE A 221 -4.48 10.29 -1.50
CA ILE A 221 -4.16 9.08 -0.74
C ILE A 221 -2.75 8.58 -1.08
N SER A 222 -2.45 8.36 -2.37
CA SER A 222 -1.12 7.87 -2.77
C SER A 222 -0.01 8.85 -2.44
N THR A 223 -0.23 10.15 -2.63
CA THR A 223 0.77 11.18 -2.31
C THR A 223 1.08 11.22 -0.81
N ILE A 224 0.05 11.22 0.04
CA ILE A 224 0.25 11.22 1.49
C ILE A 224 0.90 9.91 1.92
N PHE A 225 0.36 8.78 1.46
CA PHE A 225 0.87 7.46 1.81
C PHE A 225 2.35 7.33 1.45
N GLN A 226 2.72 7.59 0.19
CA GLN A 226 4.11 7.49 -0.26
C GLN A 226 5.03 8.43 0.52
N LYS A 227 4.67 9.70 0.69
CA LYS A 227 5.53 10.67 1.39
C LYS A 227 5.65 10.45 2.90
N LYS A 228 4.68 9.76 3.50
CA LYS A 228 4.56 9.62 4.97
C LYS A 228 4.52 8.17 5.45
N ILE A 229 4.79 7.20 4.58
CA ILE A 229 4.66 5.76 4.88
C ILE A 229 5.40 5.35 6.16
N PHE A 230 6.60 5.88 6.39
CA PHE A 230 7.36 5.61 7.62
C PHE A 230 6.60 6.06 8.87
N ASN A 231 6.15 7.32 8.90
CA ASN A 231 5.44 7.88 10.05
C ASN A 231 4.09 7.19 10.24
N LEU A 232 3.36 6.94 9.14
CA LEU A 232 2.10 6.19 9.18
C LEU A 232 2.32 4.77 9.74
N SER A 233 3.41 4.12 9.35
CA SER A 233 3.72 2.76 9.78
C SER A 233 4.18 2.69 11.23
N LEU A 234 4.91 3.68 11.71
CA LEU A 234 5.33 3.79 13.12
C LEU A 234 4.14 4.14 14.03
N ASN A 235 3.18 4.91 13.53
CA ASN A 235 2.04 5.40 14.29
C ASN A 235 0.77 4.55 14.07
N ILE A 236 0.89 3.33 13.54
CA ILE A 236 -0.27 2.51 13.15
C ILE A 236 -1.28 2.33 14.29
N ASP A 237 -0.82 1.91 15.47
CA ASP A 237 -1.68 1.66 16.64
C ASP A 237 -2.37 2.94 17.12
N LYS A 238 -1.64 4.06 17.07
CA LYS A 238 -2.16 5.38 17.45
C LYS A 238 -3.28 5.79 16.50
N LEU A 239 -3.04 5.70 15.19
CA LEU A 239 -3.99 6.04 14.14
C LEU A 239 -5.24 5.14 14.19
N GLU A 240 -5.06 3.84 14.38
CA GLU A 240 -6.15 2.88 14.56
C GLU A 240 -7.01 3.24 15.77
N LYS A 241 -6.37 3.53 16.92
CA LYS A 241 -7.07 3.93 18.15
C LYS A 241 -7.84 5.24 17.96
N THR A 242 -7.22 6.26 17.36
CA THR A 242 -7.88 7.54 17.09
C THR A 242 -9.12 7.33 16.24
N LEU A 243 -9.01 6.55 15.17
CA LEU A 243 -10.13 6.24 14.30
C LEU A 243 -11.23 5.44 15.02
N GLY A 244 -10.86 4.42 15.80
CA GLY A 244 -11.81 3.64 16.57
C GLY A 244 -12.59 4.48 17.58
N ASN A 245 -11.93 5.44 18.24
CA ASN A 245 -12.58 6.41 19.12
C ASN A 245 -13.51 7.35 18.34
N ALA A 246 -13.04 7.89 17.22
CA ALA A 246 -13.84 8.76 16.37
C ALA A 246 -15.13 8.05 15.89
N VAL A 247 -15.04 6.77 15.51
CA VAL A 247 -16.20 5.96 15.13
C VAL A 247 -17.17 5.77 16.29
N LYS A 248 -16.69 5.45 17.51
CA LYS A 248 -17.54 5.31 18.71
C LYS A 248 -18.27 6.61 19.05
N GLU A 249 -17.57 7.74 19.00
CA GLU A 249 -18.10 9.06 19.31
C GLU A 249 -19.03 9.60 18.22
N SER A 250 -18.88 9.14 16.98
CA SER A 250 -19.78 9.45 15.87
C SER A 250 -21.19 8.83 16.03
N LYS A 251 -21.42 8.08 17.12
CA LYS A 251 -22.70 7.52 17.59
C LYS A 251 -23.61 7.11 16.43
N PHE A 252 -23.25 6.03 15.76
CA PHE A 252 -24.22 5.25 15.03
C PHE A 252 -25.13 4.53 16.05
N LYS A 253 -26.18 5.20 16.55
CA LYS A 253 -27.28 4.50 17.23
C LYS A 253 -28.04 3.70 16.17
N GLY A 254 -27.48 2.56 15.77
CA GLY A 254 -28.32 1.45 15.32
C GLY A 254 -29.32 1.23 16.44
N LYS A 255 -30.62 1.30 16.12
CA LYS A 255 -31.64 0.89 17.08
C LYS A 255 -31.40 -0.60 17.35
N ASP A 256 -30.66 -0.91 18.40
CA ASP A 256 -30.76 -2.20 19.06
C ASP A 256 -32.15 -2.21 19.70
N LYS A 257 -33.14 -2.66 18.92
CA LYS A 257 -34.39 -3.17 19.46
C LYS A 257 -34.02 -4.50 20.11
N GLY A 258 -33.80 -4.52 21.41
CA GLY A 258 -33.54 -5.78 22.11
C GLY A 258 -32.90 -5.63 23.48
N GLY A 259 -33.54 -4.88 24.37
CA GLY A 259 -33.30 -4.97 25.80
C GLY A 259 -34.65 -4.89 26.49
N GLN A 260 -35.29 -6.04 26.68
CA GLN A 260 -36.48 -6.14 27.52
C GLN A 260 -36.10 -5.66 28.92
N SER A 261 -36.87 -4.69 29.43
CA SER A 261 -36.98 -4.49 30.87
C SER A 261 -37.65 -5.74 31.46
N LEU A 262 -36.93 -6.43 32.34
CA LEU A 262 -37.52 -7.21 33.42
C LEU A 262 -36.86 -6.71 34.71
#